data_AF-A0A3L7ZYS7-F1
#
_entry.id   AF-A0A3L7ZYS7-F1
#
_cell.length_a   1.000
_cell.length_b   1.000
_cell.length_c   1.000
_cell.angle_alpha   90.00
_cell.angle_beta   90.00
_cell.angle_gamma   90.00
#
_symmetry.space_group_name_H-M   'P 1'
#
loop_
_entity.id
_entity.type
_entity.pdbx_description
1 polymer ?
#
loop_
_entity_poly.entity_id
_entity_poly.type
_entity_poly.pdbx_seq_one_letter_code
_entity_poly.pdbx_strand_id
1 'polypeptide(L)'
;MIKRTNLKSTSTYFRFKLKTVLLLFLILYFPTFWGYTSLGTGQLIYLFAIIVLTLPFFLETKSYRFPLPTIYKLFFLWSLTYIATLAIQPFINNEIILKDFSDILRPLFYLYFFIIGYVLGIKLEKSYFLVTSVVVLTLLSFIFDILKFNESFQAITNLYAVFEYGELNYIRYSGTFGFCYNFGFVCLFGYAIALTFYSHKAITFFVSCIVMMLIGSRSVILAFIIVTLLYFFVFSKISALKKTIIIPIVIALIIFLYIVAVTWEIPVVSDSIKYSERLINALSGKEADGSLGTRSGQLAVAIERLLKSILFGVGPAKNNYPIEIQLGYYLSSWGIIGTIVFVSIQLNFFVVAARGLKLKDLFISKFSTANLLWLISALIVGMSTPITDQIRVFQLYFLIQGYQYGIIWPYRYYKS
;
A
#
# COMPACT_ATOMS: atom_id res chain seq x y z
N MET A 1 -5.56 27.54 -44.93
CA MET A 1 -5.37 26.07 -45.03
C MET A 1 -5.47 25.47 -43.64
N ILE A 2 -6.64 24.95 -43.27
CA ILE A 2 -6.95 24.42 -41.94
C ILE A 2 -6.22 23.08 -41.80
N LYS A 3 -5.19 23.02 -40.94
CA LYS A 3 -4.56 21.76 -40.53
C LYS A 3 -5.64 20.93 -39.82
N ARG A 4 -6.13 19.88 -40.48
CA ARG A 4 -6.87 18.77 -39.84
C ARG A 4 -6.04 18.21 -38.69
N THR A 5 -6.29 18.67 -37.47
CA THR A 5 -5.76 18.09 -36.25
C THR A 5 -6.50 16.79 -35.93
N ASN A 6 -5.97 15.71 -36.50
CA ASN A 6 -5.92 14.35 -35.96
C ASN A 6 -7.10 13.84 -35.09
N LEU A 7 -8.18 13.40 -35.73
CA LEU A 7 -9.12 12.41 -35.18
C LEU A 7 -8.44 11.07 -34.77
N LYS A 8 -7.22 10.78 -35.24
CA LYS A 8 -6.39 9.64 -34.81
C LYS A 8 -5.84 9.79 -33.37
N SER A 9 -5.78 11.01 -32.82
CA SER A 9 -5.25 11.27 -31.46
C SER A 9 -6.25 10.87 -30.37
N THR A 10 -7.53 11.21 -30.53
CA THR A 10 -8.59 10.93 -29.54
C THR A 10 -8.89 9.43 -29.41
N SER A 11 -8.97 8.70 -30.52
CA SER A 11 -9.19 7.24 -30.50
C SER A 11 -8.05 6.49 -29.80
N THR A 12 -6.80 6.89 -30.06
CA THR A 12 -5.61 6.26 -29.46
C THR A 12 -5.52 6.55 -27.97
N TYR A 13 -5.81 7.79 -27.56
CA TYR A 13 -5.83 8.19 -26.15
C TYR A 13 -6.95 7.49 -25.36
N PHE A 14 -8.15 7.36 -25.94
CA PHE A 14 -9.25 6.62 -25.34
C PHE A 14 -8.92 5.13 -25.16
N ARG A 15 -8.36 4.48 -26.18
CA ARG A 15 -7.91 3.08 -26.09
C ARG A 15 -6.87 2.89 -24.99
N PHE A 16 -5.96 3.84 -24.82
CA PHE A 16 -4.94 3.80 -23.76
C PHE A 16 -5.54 3.94 -22.35
N LYS A 17 -6.53 4.83 -22.17
CA LYS A 17 -7.30 4.96 -20.93
C LYS A 17 -8.06 3.67 -20.59
N LEU A 18 -8.76 3.08 -21.56
CA LEU A 18 -9.46 1.81 -21.37
C LEU A 18 -8.50 0.69 -20.96
N LYS A 19 -7.34 0.58 -21.61
CA LYS A 19 -6.29 -0.37 -21.24
C LYS A 19 -5.75 -0.13 -19.83
N THR A 20 -5.60 1.12 -19.42
CA THR A 20 -5.18 1.48 -18.05
C THR A 20 -6.22 1.03 -17.02
N VAL A 21 -7.52 1.21 -17.30
CA VAL A 21 -8.59 0.73 -16.41
C VAL A 21 -8.59 -0.79 -16.35
N LEU A 22 -8.46 -1.48 -17.49
CA LEU A 22 -8.36 -2.93 -17.52
C LEU A 22 -7.15 -3.44 -16.72
N LEU A 23 -5.98 -2.81 -16.87
CA LEU A 23 -4.78 -3.10 -16.09
C LEU A 23 -5.04 -2.98 -14.58
N LEU A 24 -5.59 -1.84 -14.14
CA LEU A 24 -5.90 -1.62 -12.73
C LEU A 24 -6.97 -2.59 -12.23
N PHE A 25 -7.97 -2.88 -13.04
CA PHE A 25 -9.02 -3.84 -12.72
C PHE A 25 -8.43 -5.23 -12.52
N LEU A 26 -7.56 -5.69 -13.42
CA LEU A 26 -6.87 -6.98 -13.27
C LEU A 26 -6.04 -7.01 -11.99
N ILE A 27 -5.22 -6.00 -11.73
CA ILE A 27 -4.43 -5.90 -10.48
C ILE A 27 -5.33 -5.94 -9.23
N LEU A 28 -6.51 -5.32 -9.25
CA LEU A 28 -7.34 -5.21 -8.04
C LEU A 28 -8.33 -6.36 -7.88
N TYR A 29 -8.75 -7.02 -8.97
CA TYR A 29 -9.86 -7.96 -9.00
C TYR A 29 -9.56 -9.29 -9.68
N PHE A 30 -8.34 -9.55 -10.16
CA PHE A 30 -8.03 -10.92 -10.56
C PHE A 30 -8.01 -11.82 -9.30
N PRO A 31 -8.68 -12.97 -9.26
CA PRO A 31 -8.73 -13.84 -8.08
C PRO A 31 -7.37 -14.24 -7.51
N THR A 32 -7.26 -14.33 -6.17
CA THR A 32 -6.07 -14.88 -5.49
C THR A 32 -6.19 -16.37 -5.18
N PHE A 33 -7.39 -16.94 -5.31
CA PHE A 33 -7.71 -18.35 -5.04
C PHE A 33 -7.33 -18.83 -3.63
N TRP A 34 -7.35 -17.91 -2.65
CA TRP A 34 -6.93 -18.20 -1.27
C TRP A 34 -7.82 -19.21 -0.56
N GLY A 35 -9.12 -19.25 -0.84
CA GLY A 35 -10.05 -20.22 -0.24
C GLY A 35 -10.04 -21.59 -0.91
N TYR A 36 -9.27 -21.76 -2.00
CA TYR A 36 -9.21 -23.01 -2.76
C TYR A 36 -7.80 -23.62 -2.81
N THR A 37 -6.78 -22.89 -2.39
CA THR A 37 -5.38 -23.30 -2.47
C THR A 37 -4.63 -22.83 -1.23
N SER A 38 -3.40 -23.33 -1.01
CA SER A 38 -2.55 -22.75 0.04
C SER A 38 -2.30 -21.27 -0.25
N LEU A 39 -2.18 -20.45 0.81
CA LEU A 39 -1.93 -19.01 0.68
C LEU A 39 -0.73 -18.73 -0.23
N GLY A 40 0.36 -19.49 -0.10
CA GLY A 40 1.54 -19.34 -0.96
C GLY A 40 1.27 -19.69 -2.43
N THR A 41 0.56 -20.79 -2.69
CA THR A 41 0.22 -21.21 -4.07
C THR A 41 -0.70 -20.21 -4.76
N GLY A 42 -1.79 -19.79 -4.11
CA GLY A 42 -2.75 -18.84 -4.67
C GLY A 42 -2.10 -17.48 -4.97
N GLN A 43 -1.20 -17.03 -4.09
CA GLN A 43 -0.38 -15.83 -4.28
C GLN A 43 0.49 -15.90 -5.55
N LEU A 44 1.14 -17.03 -5.80
CA LEU A 44 1.97 -17.23 -6.99
C LEU A 44 1.11 -17.27 -8.26
N ILE A 45 -0.02 -18.00 -8.25
CA ILE A 45 -0.96 -18.06 -9.38
C ILE A 45 -1.41 -16.65 -9.77
N TYR A 46 -1.86 -15.89 -8.78
CA TYR A 46 -2.25 -14.49 -8.96
C TYR A 46 -1.11 -13.66 -9.58
N LEU A 47 0.09 -13.73 -9.00
CA LEU A 47 1.23 -12.94 -9.45
C LEU A 47 1.60 -13.22 -10.91
N PHE A 48 1.72 -14.51 -11.27
CA PHE A 48 2.04 -14.90 -12.65
C PHE A 48 0.93 -14.54 -13.62
N ALA A 49 -0.33 -14.73 -13.26
CA ALA A 49 -1.46 -14.34 -14.09
C ALA A 49 -1.45 -12.83 -14.37
N ILE A 50 -1.22 -11.99 -13.35
CA ILE A 50 -1.11 -10.55 -13.54
C ILE A 50 0.07 -10.20 -14.44
N ILE A 51 1.25 -10.80 -14.26
CA ILE A 51 2.41 -10.53 -15.12
C ILE A 51 2.09 -10.87 -16.58
N VAL A 52 1.53 -12.06 -16.84
CA VAL A 52 1.18 -12.50 -18.20
C VAL A 52 0.13 -11.59 -18.83
N LEU A 53 -0.93 -11.26 -18.09
CA LEU A 53 -2.04 -10.42 -18.60
C LEU A 53 -1.62 -8.96 -18.81
N THR A 54 -0.58 -8.50 -18.13
CA THR A 54 -0.07 -7.12 -18.25
C THR A 54 1.11 -7.01 -19.21
N LEU A 55 1.69 -8.12 -19.66
CA LEU A 55 2.78 -8.15 -20.63
C LEU A 55 2.43 -7.49 -21.99
N PRO A 56 1.21 -7.64 -22.56
CA PRO A 56 0.85 -6.95 -23.80
C PRO A 56 0.94 -5.43 -23.69
N PHE A 57 0.69 -4.86 -22.50
CA PHE A 57 0.85 -3.43 -22.25
C PHE A 57 2.31 -2.98 -22.43
N PHE A 58 3.28 -3.83 -22.06
CA PHE A 58 4.71 -3.62 -22.29
C PHE A 58 5.15 -3.83 -23.73
N LEU A 59 4.59 -4.83 -24.42
CA LEU A 59 4.99 -5.11 -25.80
C LEU A 59 4.59 -3.98 -26.74
N GLU A 60 3.46 -3.33 -26.51
CA GLU A 60 3.03 -2.16 -27.29
C GLU A 60 3.85 -0.89 -26.97
N THR A 61 4.46 -0.80 -25.78
CA THR A 61 5.31 0.35 -25.42
C THR A 61 6.69 0.31 -26.08
N LYS A 62 7.11 -0.83 -26.66
CA LYS A 62 8.38 -1.01 -27.41
C LYS A 62 8.58 -0.05 -28.58
N SER A 63 7.52 0.61 -29.06
CA SER A 63 7.59 1.65 -30.09
C SER A 63 8.32 2.92 -29.64
N TYR A 64 8.75 3.01 -28.37
CA TYR A 64 9.42 4.16 -27.79
C TYR A 64 10.69 3.73 -27.03
N ARG A 65 11.82 4.38 -27.31
CA ARG A 65 13.05 4.28 -26.51
C ARG A 65 12.82 5.05 -25.19
N PHE A 66 12.12 4.45 -24.22
CA PHE A 66 11.98 5.07 -22.91
C PHE A 66 13.28 4.91 -22.11
N PRO A 67 13.82 5.99 -21.52
CA PRO A 67 14.94 5.86 -20.60
C PRO A 67 14.47 5.05 -19.39
N LEU A 68 15.21 3.99 -19.03
CA LEU A 68 14.95 3.27 -17.79
C LEU A 68 15.05 4.24 -16.60
N PRO A 69 14.11 4.23 -15.66
CA PRO A 69 14.12 5.16 -14.54
C PRO A 69 15.36 4.89 -13.69
N THR A 70 16.19 5.89 -13.39
CA THR A 70 17.53 5.68 -12.78
C THR A 70 17.53 4.86 -11.48
N ILE A 71 16.39 4.82 -10.79
CA ILE A 71 16.18 4.00 -9.59
C ILE A 71 16.24 2.48 -9.85
N TYR A 72 16.12 2.02 -11.11
CA TYR A 72 16.16 0.60 -11.47
C TYR A 72 17.40 -0.10 -10.89
N LYS A 73 18.55 0.58 -10.87
CA LYS A 73 19.81 0.07 -10.34
C LYS A 73 19.70 -0.35 -8.87
N LEU A 74 18.91 0.37 -8.07
CA LEU A 74 18.70 0.03 -6.66
C LEU A 74 17.85 -1.24 -6.51
N PHE A 75 16.84 -1.45 -7.36
CA PHE A 75 16.08 -2.71 -7.36
C PHE A 75 16.93 -3.91 -7.76
N PHE A 76 17.80 -3.76 -8.78
CA PHE A 76 18.75 -4.81 -9.14
C PHE A 76 19.74 -5.08 -8.02
N LEU A 77 20.31 -4.02 -7.41
CA LEU A 77 21.19 -4.17 -6.26
C LEU A 77 20.47 -4.90 -5.12
N TRP A 78 19.19 -4.60 -4.89
CA TRP A 78 18.40 -5.28 -3.87
C TRP A 78 18.24 -6.79 -4.14
N SER A 79 17.91 -7.18 -5.38
CA SER A 79 17.91 -8.60 -5.76
C SER A 79 19.29 -9.26 -5.61
N LEU A 80 20.37 -8.55 -5.95
CA LEU A 80 21.74 -9.06 -5.77
C LEU A 80 22.08 -9.28 -4.29
N THR A 81 21.66 -8.39 -3.38
CA THR A 81 21.88 -8.59 -1.95
C THR A 81 21.23 -9.87 -1.44
N TYR A 82 20.07 -10.22 -1.97
CA TYR A 82 19.39 -11.45 -1.60
C TYR A 82 20.06 -12.70 -2.20
N ILE A 83 20.59 -12.62 -3.43
CA ILE A 83 21.42 -13.71 -3.98
C ILE A 83 22.64 -13.95 -3.09
N ALA A 84 23.26 -12.89 -2.56
CA ALA A 84 24.35 -13.02 -1.60
C ALA A 84 23.87 -13.67 -0.29
N THR A 85 22.68 -13.34 0.21
CA THR A 85 22.06 -14.04 1.35
C THR A 85 21.97 -15.54 1.10
N LEU A 86 21.47 -15.96 -0.07
CA LEU A 86 21.33 -17.38 -0.42
C LEU A 86 22.67 -18.11 -0.52
N ALA A 87 23.68 -17.45 -1.09
CA ALA A 87 25.02 -18.00 -1.18
C ALA A 87 25.64 -18.24 0.22
N ILE A 88 25.25 -17.44 1.22
CA ILE A 88 25.77 -17.55 2.59
C ILE A 88 25.03 -18.60 3.43
N GLN A 89 23.74 -18.88 3.12
CA GLN A 89 22.92 -19.79 3.92
C GLN A 89 23.56 -21.16 4.23
N PRO A 90 24.23 -21.85 3.28
CA PRO A 90 24.90 -23.13 3.55
C PRO A 90 25.99 -23.02 4.62
N PHE A 91 26.71 -21.90 4.67
CA PHE A 91 27.83 -21.68 5.60
C PHE A 91 27.38 -21.38 7.04
N ILE A 92 26.10 -21.05 7.24
CA ILE A 92 25.50 -20.78 8.54
C ILE A 92 24.54 -21.90 8.97
N ASN A 93 24.66 -23.09 8.37
CA ASN A 93 23.84 -24.28 8.65
C ASN A 93 22.32 -24.00 8.56
N ASN A 94 21.89 -23.21 7.57
CA ASN A 94 20.50 -22.86 7.37
C ASN A 94 19.98 -23.50 6.08
N GLU A 95 18.91 -24.31 6.16
CA GLU A 95 18.41 -25.15 5.07
C GLU A 95 17.73 -24.35 3.95
N ILE A 96 18.21 -24.43 2.71
CA ILE A 96 17.58 -23.72 1.58
C ILE A 96 16.22 -24.36 1.26
N ILE A 97 15.15 -23.56 1.21
CA ILE A 97 13.79 -23.97 0.85
C ILE A 97 13.33 -23.30 -0.46
N LEU A 98 12.28 -23.81 -1.10
CA LEU A 98 11.77 -23.24 -2.35
C LEU A 98 11.40 -21.75 -2.24
N LYS A 99 10.90 -21.34 -1.07
CA LYS A 99 10.54 -19.93 -0.77
C LYS A 99 11.73 -18.98 -0.90
N ASP A 100 12.94 -19.46 -0.61
CA ASP A 100 14.16 -18.68 -0.77
C ASP A 100 14.33 -18.22 -2.22
N PHE A 101 14.06 -19.08 -3.20
CA PHE A 101 14.20 -18.72 -4.62
C PHE A 101 13.13 -17.72 -5.09
N SER A 102 11.90 -17.85 -4.60
CA SER A 102 10.82 -16.91 -4.95
C SER A 102 11.06 -15.50 -4.40
N ASP A 103 11.73 -15.38 -3.26
CA ASP A 103 12.00 -14.08 -2.62
C ASP A 103 13.13 -13.30 -3.32
N ILE A 104 14.05 -13.95 -4.05
CA ILE A 104 15.05 -13.28 -4.91
C ILE A 104 14.37 -12.38 -5.96
N LEU A 105 13.27 -12.88 -6.54
CA LEU A 105 12.58 -12.26 -7.66
C LEU A 105 11.66 -11.12 -7.21
N ARG A 106 11.41 -11.00 -5.90
CA ARG A 106 10.49 -10.04 -5.33
C ARG A 106 10.83 -8.57 -5.69
N PRO A 107 12.08 -8.08 -5.54
CA PRO A 107 12.43 -6.73 -6.01
C PRO A 107 12.27 -6.54 -7.52
N LEU A 108 12.43 -7.60 -8.32
CA LEU A 108 12.20 -7.53 -9.77
C LEU A 108 10.71 -7.37 -10.09
N PHE A 109 9.83 -8.05 -9.36
CA PHE A 109 8.39 -7.84 -9.47
C PHE A 109 8.01 -6.41 -9.06
N TYR A 110 8.64 -5.85 -8.02
CA TYR A 110 8.41 -4.46 -7.63
C TYR A 110 8.85 -3.48 -8.71
N LEU A 111 10.03 -3.71 -9.29
CA LEU A 111 10.52 -2.94 -10.42
C LEU A 111 9.57 -3.04 -11.63
N TYR A 112 9.00 -4.22 -11.89
CA TYR A 112 8.03 -4.42 -12.97
C TYR A 112 6.83 -3.47 -12.84
N PHE A 113 6.14 -3.49 -11.69
CA PHE A 113 4.99 -2.60 -11.46
C PHE A 113 5.40 -1.12 -11.39
N PHE A 114 6.58 -0.82 -10.86
CA PHE A 114 7.14 0.52 -10.89
C PHE A 114 7.34 1.03 -12.33
N ILE A 115 7.89 0.23 -13.23
CA ILE A 115 8.09 0.61 -14.63
C ILE A 115 6.74 0.82 -15.33
N ILE A 116 5.72 -0.02 -15.07
CA ILE A 116 4.36 0.21 -15.58
C ILE A 116 3.87 1.60 -15.15
N GLY A 117 3.94 1.90 -13.87
CA GLY A 117 3.58 3.21 -13.31
C GLY A 117 4.36 4.35 -13.98
N TYR A 118 5.67 4.19 -14.12
CA TYR A 118 6.55 5.18 -14.75
C TYR A 118 6.15 5.49 -16.19
N VAL A 119 5.87 4.46 -16.98
CA VAL A 119 5.38 4.60 -18.37
C VAL A 119 4.02 5.29 -18.40
N LEU A 120 3.11 4.94 -17.48
CA LEU A 120 1.82 5.62 -17.34
C LEU A 120 2.00 7.11 -17.01
N GLY A 121 2.93 7.45 -16.11
CA GLY A 121 3.22 8.84 -15.73
C GLY A 121 3.76 9.68 -16.89
N ILE A 122 4.56 9.08 -17.77
CA ILE A 122 5.04 9.75 -18.99
C ILE A 122 3.92 9.88 -20.03
N LYS A 123 3.11 8.84 -20.24
CA LYS A 123 2.14 8.77 -21.36
C LYS A 123 0.76 9.36 -21.08
N LEU A 124 0.22 9.19 -19.88
CA LEU A 124 -1.11 9.73 -19.54
C LEU A 124 -1.08 11.24 -19.34
N GLU A 125 0.12 11.82 -19.18
CA GLU A 125 0.35 13.17 -18.68
C GLU A 125 -0.39 13.37 -17.33
N LYS A 126 -0.59 14.62 -16.88
CA LYS A 126 -1.22 15.00 -15.59
C LYS A 126 -2.71 14.64 -15.53
N SER A 127 -3.03 13.36 -15.67
CA SER A 127 -4.39 12.90 -15.83
C SER A 127 -4.99 12.56 -14.48
N TYR A 128 -6.02 13.30 -14.10
CA TYR A 128 -6.94 12.92 -13.04
C TYR A 128 -7.53 11.53 -13.23
N PHE A 129 -7.54 11.02 -14.47
CA PHE A 129 -8.07 9.71 -14.80
C PHE A 129 -7.46 8.58 -13.95
N LEU A 130 -6.13 8.50 -13.82
CA LEU A 130 -5.51 7.43 -13.04
C LEU A 130 -5.92 7.50 -11.57
N VAL A 131 -5.92 8.72 -11.02
CA VAL A 131 -6.34 8.99 -9.64
C VAL A 131 -7.78 8.55 -9.44
N THR A 132 -8.69 8.99 -10.32
CA THR A 132 -10.10 8.63 -10.29
C THR A 132 -10.29 7.13 -10.45
N SER A 133 -9.58 6.47 -11.36
CA SER A 133 -9.67 5.01 -11.54
C SER A 133 -9.24 4.26 -10.27
N VAL A 134 -8.12 4.63 -9.65
CA VAL A 134 -7.68 3.98 -8.40
C VAL A 134 -8.69 4.20 -7.27
N VAL A 135 -9.22 5.41 -7.14
CA VAL A 135 -10.25 5.72 -6.12
C VAL A 135 -11.53 4.94 -6.38
N VAL A 136 -12.06 4.96 -7.61
CA VAL A 136 -13.31 4.25 -7.97
C VAL A 136 -13.15 2.75 -7.78
N LEU A 137 -12.03 2.16 -8.21
CA LEU A 137 -11.77 0.74 -7.99
C LEU A 137 -11.62 0.44 -6.49
N THR A 138 -10.95 1.29 -5.70
CA THR A 138 -10.94 1.09 -4.24
C THR A 138 -12.35 1.15 -3.65
N LEU A 139 -13.21 2.05 -4.14
CA LEU A 139 -14.60 2.14 -3.70
C LEU A 139 -15.43 0.90 -4.06
N LEU A 140 -15.19 0.31 -5.24
CA LEU A 140 -15.83 -0.95 -5.65
C LEU A 140 -15.43 -2.13 -4.75
N SER A 141 -14.26 -2.11 -4.11
CA SER A 141 -13.89 -3.14 -3.11
C SER A 141 -14.77 -3.12 -1.86
N PHE A 142 -15.45 -2.01 -1.53
CA PHE A 142 -16.46 -2.01 -0.45
C PHE A 142 -17.68 -2.87 -0.79
N ILE A 143 -18.00 -3.05 -2.08
CA ILE A 143 -19.07 -3.97 -2.48
C ILE A 143 -18.69 -5.39 -2.03
N PHE A 144 -17.46 -5.84 -2.32
CA PHE A 144 -16.96 -7.14 -1.86
C PHE A 144 -16.93 -7.28 -0.34
N ASP A 145 -16.66 -6.18 0.36
CA ASP A 145 -16.68 -6.14 1.83
C ASP A 145 -18.11 -6.33 2.39
N ILE A 146 -19.14 -5.87 1.68
CA ILE A 146 -20.55 -6.11 2.03
C ILE A 146 -20.97 -7.54 1.65
N LEU A 147 -20.55 -8.04 0.48
CA LEU A 147 -20.92 -9.36 -0.01
C LEU A 147 -20.55 -10.48 0.97
N LYS A 148 -19.48 -10.31 1.75
CA LYS A 148 -19.03 -11.32 2.73
C LYS A 148 -20.08 -11.67 3.78
N PHE A 149 -21.03 -10.77 4.07
CA PHE A 149 -22.09 -11.01 5.06
C PHE A 149 -23.27 -11.82 4.51
N ASN A 150 -23.23 -12.20 3.23
CA ASN A 150 -24.26 -13.02 2.61
C ASN A 150 -23.65 -14.33 2.09
N GLU A 151 -24.10 -15.44 2.67
CA GLU A 151 -23.66 -16.81 2.35
C GLU A 151 -23.77 -17.16 0.86
N SER A 152 -24.75 -16.58 0.15
CA SER A 152 -24.95 -16.81 -1.30
C SER A 152 -23.74 -16.38 -2.14
N PHE A 153 -22.91 -15.46 -1.61
CA PHE A 153 -21.71 -14.96 -2.30
C PHE A 153 -20.42 -15.66 -1.83
N GLN A 154 -20.50 -16.70 -1.00
CA GLN A 154 -19.33 -17.37 -0.42
C GLN A 154 -18.38 -17.93 -1.50
N ALA A 155 -18.91 -18.48 -2.59
CA ALA A 155 -18.07 -18.94 -3.71
C ALA A 155 -17.21 -17.82 -4.30
N ILE A 156 -17.76 -16.60 -4.38
CA ILE A 156 -17.04 -15.43 -4.90
C ILE A 156 -16.05 -14.91 -3.84
N THR A 157 -16.42 -14.89 -2.56
CA THR A 157 -15.51 -14.41 -1.51
C THR A 157 -14.35 -15.38 -1.27
N ASN A 158 -14.56 -16.70 -1.40
CA ASN A 158 -13.52 -17.72 -1.31
C ASN A 158 -12.43 -17.60 -2.39
N LEU A 159 -12.71 -16.91 -3.50
CA LEU A 159 -11.68 -16.56 -4.49
C LEU A 159 -10.61 -15.61 -3.91
N TYR A 160 -10.88 -14.98 -2.76
CA TYR A 160 -10.06 -13.92 -2.17
C TYR A 160 -9.84 -14.07 -0.67
N ALA A 161 -10.74 -14.75 0.05
CA ALA A 161 -10.66 -14.98 1.48
C ALA A 161 -9.86 -16.25 1.79
N VAL A 162 -9.00 -16.19 2.80
CA VAL A 162 -8.29 -17.38 3.34
C VAL A 162 -9.10 -18.04 4.47
N PHE A 163 -10.04 -17.29 5.05
CA PHE A 163 -10.71 -17.63 6.30
C PHE A 163 -12.03 -18.35 6.06
N GLU A 164 -12.43 -19.18 7.01
CA GLU A 164 -13.71 -19.86 6.95
C GLU A 164 -14.87 -18.89 7.21
N TYR A 165 -15.99 -19.11 6.51
CA TYR A 165 -17.16 -18.25 6.65
C TYR A 165 -17.67 -18.24 8.10
N GLY A 166 -17.95 -17.05 8.62
CA GLY A 166 -18.43 -16.85 9.99
C GLY A 166 -17.34 -16.72 11.04
N GLU A 167 -16.08 -17.02 10.75
CA GLU A 167 -14.97 -16.74 11.67
C GLU A 167 -14.73 -15.23 11.83
N LEU A 168 -14.19 -14.82 12.98
CA LEU A 168 -13.83 -13.43 13.24
C LEU A 168 -12.90 -12.85 12.16
N ASN A 169 -11.94 -13.64 11.67
CA ASN A 169 -11.01 -13.19 10.63
C ASN A 169 -11.69 -13.07 9.26
N TYR A 170 -12.74 -13.85 9.00
CA TYR A 170 -13.59 -13.69 7.83
C TYR A 170 -14.51 -12.47 7.96
N ILE A 171 -15.01 -12.16 9.16
CA ILE A 171 -15.73 -10.89 9.39
C ILE A 171 -14.79 -9.69 9.15
N ARG A 172 -13.49 -9.84 9.45
CA ARG A 172 -12.45 -8.84 9.21
C ARG A 172 -11.80 -8.91 7.82
N TYR A 173 -12.23 -9.82 6.97
CA TYR A 173 -11.82 -9.86 5.57
C TYR A 173 -12.35 -8.60 4.87
N SER A 174 -11.51 -7.95 4.06
CA SER A 174 -11.85 -6.67 3.41
C SER A 174 -11.87 -6.76 1.90
N GLY A 175 -12.72 -7.65 1.41
CA GLY A 175 -12.91 -7.87 -0.02
C GLY A 175 -11.62 -8.32 -0.70
N THR A 176 -11.37 -7.83 -1.91
CA THR A 176 -10.26 -8.32 -2.74
C THR A 176 -8.86 -8.16 -2.13
N PHE A 177 -8.68 -7.30 -1.11
CA PHE A 177 -7.42 -7.13 -0.39
C PHE A 177 -7.16 -8.17 0.71
N GLY A 178 -8.17 -8.99 1.02
CA GLY A 178 -8.10 -10.15 1.88
C GLY A 178 -7.96 -9.88 3.38
N PHE A 179 -7.28 -8.80 3.76
CA PHE A 179 -7.07 -8.37 5.14
C PHE A 179 -7.46 -6.91 5.33
N CYS A 180 -8.03 -6.57 6.49
CA CYS A 180 -8.49 -5.21 6.78
C CYS A 180 -7.38 -4.15 6.79
N TYR A 181 -6.17 -4.49 7.21
CA TYR A 181 -5.04 -3.55 7.18
C TYR A 181 -4.58 -3.23 5.75
N ASN A 182 -4.67 -4.18 4.81
CA ASN A 182 -4.33 -3.98 3.40
C ASN A 182 -5.32 -3.02 2.76
N PHE A 183 -6.61 -3.30 2.94
CA PHE A 183 -7.67 -2.45 2.45
C PHE A 183 -7.60 -1.05 3.06
N GLY A 184 -7.45 -0.97 4.38
CA GLY A 184 -7.33 0.31 5.09
C GLY A 184 -6.15 1.15 4.62
N PHE A 185 -4.99 0.53 4.37
CA PHE A 185 -3.84 1.23 3.81
C PHE A 185 -4.12 1.81 2.42
N VAL A 186 -4.86 1.10 1.55
CA VAL A 186 -5.27 1.63 0.24
C VAL A 186 -6.30 2.76 0.39
N CYS A 187 -7.27 2.61 1.30
CA CYS A 187 -8.23 3.66 1.62
C CYS A 187 -7.56 4.95 2.13
N LEU A 188 -6.43 4.86 2.84
CA LEU A 188 -5.65 6.05 3.25
C LEU A 188 -5.12 6.85 2.06
N PHE A 189 -4.80 6.19 0.93
CA PHE A 189 -4.44 6.91 -0.29
C PHE A 189 -5.65 7.65 -0.87
N GLY A 190 -6.80 6.99 -0.95
CA GLY A 190 -8.05 7.60 -1.38
C GLY A 190 -8.43 8.81 -0.51
N TYR A 191 -8.25 8.69 0.80
CA TYR A 191 -8.42 9.78 1.76
C TYR A 191 -7.45 10.94 1.51
N ALA A 192 -6.16 10.67 1.33
CA ALA A 192 -5.15 11.69 1.05
C ALA A 192 -5.42 12.43 -0.28
N ILE A 193 -5.88 11.70 -1.30
CA ILE A 193 -6.37 12.29 -2.55
C ILE A 193 -7.60 13.16 -2.30
N ALA A 194 -8.57 12.67 -1.54
CA ALA A 194 -9.79 13.42 -1.25
C ALA A 194 -9.48 14.74 -0.51
N LEU A 195 -8.61 14.71 0.50
CA LEU A 195 -8.16 15.90 1.21
C LEU A 195 -7.47 16.94 0.30
N THR A 196 -6.69 16.49 -0.68
CA THR A 196 -5.88 17.38 -1.53
C THR A 196 -6.64 17.91 -2.73
N PHE A 197 -7.51 17.09 -3.34
CA PHE A 197 -8.19 17.41 -4.58
C PHE A 197 -9.62 17.94 -4.41
N TYR A 198 -10.35 17.52 -3.38
CA TYR A 198 -11.77 17.84 -3.23
C TYR A 198 -11.98 19.08 -2.34
N SER A 199 -13.06 19.81 -2.61
CA SER A 199 -13.45 21.02 -1.88
C SER A 199 -14.04 20.70 -0.50
N HIS A 200 -14.83 19.63 -0.40
CA HIS A 200 -15.60 19.27 0.81
C HIS A 200 -14.79 18.44 1.82
N LYS A 201 -13.72 19.04 2.35
CA LYS A 201 -12.76 18.37 3.25
C LYS A 201 -13.39 17.88 4.57
N ALA A 202 -14.37 18.63 5.11
CA ALA A 202 -15.07 18.25 6.34
C ALA A 202 -15.90 16.98 6.16
N ILE A 203 -16.67 16.88 5.07
CA ILE A 203 -17.44 15.69 4.72
C ILE A 203 -16.50 14.51 4.47
N THR A 204 -15.42 14.74 3.72
CA THR A 204 -14.38 13.74 3.46
C THR A 204 -13.81 13.18 4.77
N PHE A 205 -13.47 14.06 5.71
CA PHE A 205 -12.97 13.66 7.03
C PHE A 205 -13.99 12.83 7.79
N PHE A 206 -15.24 13.29 7.89
CA PHE A 206 -16.30 12.58 8.63
C PHE A 206 -16.58 11.18 8.07
N VAL A 207 -16.76 11.07 6.74
CA VAL A 207 -16.95 9.78 6.07
C VAL A 207 -15.75 8.86 6.29
N SER A 208 -14.53 9.42 6.23
CA SER A 208 -13.31 8.64 6.45
C SER A 208 -13.15 8.17 7.88
N CYS A 209 -13.59 8.95 8.89
CA CYS A 209 -13.62 8.48 10.28
C CYS A 209 -14.48 7.22 10.42
N ILE A 210 -15.69 7.24 9.85
CA ILE A 210 -16.60 6.09 9.87
C ILE A 210 -15.95 4.89 9.18
N VAL A 211 -15.42 5.07 7.96
CA VAL A 211 -14.75 4.01 7.20
C VAL A 211 -13.56 3.42 7.96
N MET A 212 -12.68 4.25 8.51
CA MET A 212 -11.47 3.81 9.22
C MET A 212 -11.80 3.10 10.54
N MET A 213 -12.87 3.51 11.22
CA MET A 213 -13.38 2.78 12.39
C MET A 213 -13.92 1.40 11.99
N LEU A 214 -14.72 1.31 10.93
CA LEU A 214 -15.30 0.05 10.45
C LEU A 214 -14.23 -0.95 9.98
N ILE A 215 -13.08 -0.47 9.50
CA ILE A 215 -11.93 -1.32 9.14
C ILE A 215 -11.37 -2.06 10.37
N GLY A 216 -11.49 -1.50 11.58
CA GLY A 216 -11.10 -2.19 12.82
C GLY A 216 -9.60 -2.55 12.90
N SER A 217 -8.73 -1.73 12.29
CA SER A 217 -7.28 -1.91 12.34
C SER A 217 -6.59 -0.75 13.06
N ARG A 218 -5.96 -1.02 14.20
CA ARG A 218 -5.27 -0.04 15.04
C ARG A 218 -4.21 0.75 14.29
N SER A 219 -3.39 0.08 13.47
CA SER A 219 -2.32 0.71 12.71
C SER A 219 -2.83 1.61 11.59
N VAL A 220 -3.97 1.25 10.99
CA VAL A 220 -4.66 2.09 10.00
C VAL A 220 -5.28 3.32 10.67
N ILE A 221 -5.92 3.16 11.84
CA ILE A 221 -6.47 4.28 12.62
C ILE A 221 -5.36 5.24 13.04
N LEU A 222 -4.24 4.74 13.55
CA LEU A 222 -3.08 5.56 13.89
C LEU A 222 -2.53 6.30 12.66
N ALA A 223 -2.38 5.60 11.54
CA ALA A 223 -1.93 6.22 10.28
C ALA A 223 -2.91 7.29 9.78
N PHE A 224 -4.22 7.06 9.90
CA PHE A 224 -5.26 8.04 9.59
C PHE A 224 -5.11 9.31 10.44
N ILE A 225 -4.94 9.16 11.76
CA ILE A 225 -4.74 10.29 12.68
C ILE A 225 -3.49 11.08 12.27
N ILE A 226 -2.35 10.41 12.10
CA ILE A 226 -1.09 11.07 11.73
C ILE A 226 -1.19 11.78 10.38
N VAL A 227 -1.77 11.14 9.36
CA VAL A 227 -2.01 11.76 8.04
C VAL A 227 -2.90 12.99 8.16
N THR A 228 -3.98 12.91 8.93
CA THR A 228 -4.91 14.03 9.15
C THR A 228 -4.18 15.19 9.81
N LEU A 229 -3.42 14.92 10.88
CA LEU A 229 -2.65 15.94 11.59
C LEU A 229 -1.60 16.56 10.66
N LEU A 230 -0.82 15.77 9.94
CA LEU A 230 0.19 16.27 9.00
C LEU A 230 -0.45 17.11 7.88
N TYR A 231 -1.53 16.62 7.28
CA TYR A 231 -2.27 17.40 6.30
C TYR A 231 -2.72 18.74 6.87
N PHE A 232 -3.35 18.72 8.05
CA PHE A 232 -3.89 19.91 8.66
C PHE A 232 -2.81 20.90 9.09
N PHE A 233 -1.76 20.46 9.78
CA PHE A 233 -0.73 21.34 10.32
C PHE A 233 0.30 21.77 9.28
N VAL A 234 0.74 20.86 8.41
CA VAL A 234 1.86 21.10 7.49
C VAL A 234 1.39 21.55 6.11
N PHE A 235 0.38 20.87 5.55
CA PHE A 235 0.01 21.05 4.13
C PHE A 235 -1.19 21.97 3.91
N SER A 236 -2.06 22.15 4.92
CA SER A 236 -3.23 22.99 4.80
C SER A 236 -2.87 24.47 4.96
N LYS A 237 -3.44 25.31 4.08
CA LYS A 237 -3.33 26.78 4.14
C LYS A 237 -4.26 27.40 5.20
N ILE A 238 -4.76 26.61 6.15
CA ILE A 238 -5.62 27.10 7.22
C ILE A 238 -4.75 27.93 8.18
N SER A 239 -5.24 29.09 8.61
CA SER A 239 -4.52 29.94 9.56
C SER A 239 -4.35 29.23 10.91
N ALA A 240 -3.23 29.47 11.60
CA ALA A 240 -2.93 28.84 12.89
C ALA A 240 -4.08 28.99 13.89
N LEU A 241 -4.72 30.16 13.94
CA LEU A 241 -5.84 30.45 14.83
C LEU A 241 -7.10 29.60 14.53
N LYS A 242 -7.39 29.34 13.25
CA LYS A 242 -8.48 28.42 12.86
C LYS A 242 -8.13 26.98 13.22
N LYS A 243 -6.84 26.61 13.21
CA LYS A 243 -6.39 25.28 13.64
C LYS A 243 -6.70 25.04 15.11
N THR A 244 -6.44 26.01 15.98
CA THR A 244 -6.69 25.92 17.43
C THR A 244 -8.17 25.70 17.77
N ILE A 245 -9.09 26.19 16.94
CA ILE A 245 -10.55 26.03 17.14
C ILE A 245 -11.07 24.70 16.58
N ILE A 246 -10.56 24.27 15.42
CA ILE A 246 -11.02 23.05 14.75
C ILE A 246 -10.58 21.79 15.52
N ILE A 247 -9.42 21.81 16.18
CA ILE A 247 -8.89 20.65 16.92
C ILE A 247 -9.85 20.18 18.03
N PRO A 248 -10.29 21.04 18.97
CA PRO A 248 -11.29 20.65 19.97
C PRO A 248 -12.59 20.11 19.36
N ILE A 249 -13.06 20.70 18.26
CA ILE A 249 -14.29 20.27 17.59
C ILE A 249 -14.13 18.87 17.00
N VAL A 250 -13.00 18.59 16.35
CA VAL A 250 -12.70 17.27 15.80
C VAL A 250 -12.57 16.23 16.91
N ILE A 251 -11.89 16.56 18.02
CA ILE A 251 -11.76 15.68 19.18
C ILE A 251 -13.14 15.39 19.79
N ALA A 252 -13.96 16.42 20.00
CA ALA A 252 -15.32 16.27 20.52
C ALA A 252 -16.20 15.41 19.60
N LEU A 253 -16.07 15.56 18.28
CA LEU A 253 -16.79 14.75 17.31
C LEU A 253 -16.35 13.28 17.32
N ILE A 254 -15.04 13.01 17.46
CA ILE A 254 -14.53 11.64 17.61
C ILE A 254 -15.06 11.00 18.91
N ILE A 255 -15.05 11.74 20.02
CA ILE A 255 -15.61 11.28 21.30
C ILE A 255 -17.11 11.03 21.17
N PHE A 256 -17.85 11.91 20.51
CA PHE A 256 -19.28 11.73 20.26
C PHE A 256 -19.56 10.49 19.42
N LEU A 257 -18.83 10.30 18.31
CA LEU A 257 -18.95 9.11 17.47
C LEU A 257 -18.66 7.84 18.27
N TYR A 258 -17.60 7.85 19.10
CA TYR A 258 -17.30 6.74 20.00
C TYR A 258 -18.47 6.41 20.93
N ILE A 259 -19.05 7.42 21.60
CA ILE A 259 -20.19 7.22 22.51
C ILE A 259 -21.37 6.57 21.76
N VAL A 260 -21.77 7.13 20.61
CA VAL A 260 -22.87 6.57 19.79
C VAL A 260 -22.58 5.12 19.42
N ALA A 261 -21.35 4.81 19.01
CA ALA A 261 -20.97 3.49 18.55
C ALA A 261 -20.94 2.46 19.69
N VAL A 262 -20.59 2.86 20.92
CA VAL A 262 -20.69 2.02 22.14
C VAL A 262 -22.15 1.81 22.54
N THR A 263 -22.95 2.88 22.59
CA THR A 263 -24.33 2.83 23.09
C THR A 263 -25.27 2.02 22.20
N TRP A 264 -25.00 1.93 20.89
CA TRP A 264 -25.86 1.21 19.95
C TRP A 264 -25.54 -0.29 19.81
N GLU A 265 -24.55 -0.80 20.54
CA GLU A 265 -24.15 -2.21 20.57
C GLU A 265 -24.03 -2.89 19.19
N ILE A 266 -23.70 -2.14 18.14
CA ILE A 266 -23.57 -2.71 16.79
C ILE A 266 -22.39 -3.70 16.85
N PRO A 267 -22.58 -5.03 16.67
CA PRO A 267 -21.56 -6.02 17.04
C PRO A 267 -20.19 -5.80 16.37
N VAL A 268 -20.19 -5.48 15.08
CA VAL A 268 -18.98 -5.17 14.30
C VAL A 268 -18.26 -3.91 14.82
N VAL A 269 -19.03 -2.93 15.30
CA VAL A 269 -18.52 -1.68 15.85
C VAL A 269 -18.03 -1.87 17.27
N SER A 270 -18.75 -2.62 18.11
CA SER A 270 -18.34 -2.98 19.47
C SER A 270 -16.99 -3.71 19.48
N ASP A 271 -16.79 -4.66 18.57
CA ASP A 271 -15.50 -5.32 18.41
C ASP A 271 -14.40 -4.36 17.94
N SER A 272 -14.72 -3.46 17.00
CA SER A 272 -13.78 -2.43 16.51
C SER A 272 -13.42 -1.39 17.58
N ILE A 273 -14.36 -1.06 18.48
CA ILE A 273 -14.15 -0.22 19.66
C ILE A 273 -13.25 -0.92 20.65
N LYS A 274 -13.49 -2.20 20.99
CA LYS A 274 -12.59 -2.98 21.85
C LYS A 274 -11.16 -3.00 21.32
N TYR A 275 -10.96 -3.03 19.99
CA TYR A 275 -9.62 -2.89 19.40
C TYR A 275 -9.03 -1.49 19.57
N SER A 276 -9.84 -0.43 19.52
CA SER A 276 -9.40 0.95 19.78
C SER A 276 -9.10 1.17 21.27
N GLU A 277 -9.90 0.60 22.18
CA GLU A 277 -9.64 0.57 23.62
C GLU A 277 -8.34 -0.18 23.94
N ARG A 278 -8.08 -1.32 23.27
CA ARG A 278 -6.79 -2.02 23.38
C ARG A 278 -5.61 -1.17 22.93
N LEU A 279 -5.77 -0.26 21.95
CA LEU A 279 -4.72 0.70 21.59
C LEU A 279 -4.48 1.71 22.72
N ILE A 280 -5.54 2.21 23.36
CA ILE A 280 -5.45 3.14 24.50
C ILE A 280 -4.82 2.45 25.72
N ASN A 281 -5.21 1.20 26.00
CA ASN A 281 -4.64 0.40 27.08
C ASN A 281 -3.14 0.10 26.83
N ALA A 282 -2.79 -0.21 25.58
CA ALA A 282 -1.40 -0.37 25.15
C ALA A 282 -0.57 0.92 25.34
N LEU A 283 -1.11 2.09 24.97
CA LEU A 283 -0.44 3.38 25.13
C LEU A 283 -0.36 3.83 26.60
N SER A 284 -1.29 3.41 27.44
CA SER A 284 -1.33 3.75 28.87
C SER A 284 -0.58 2.76 29.76
N GLY A 285 -0.07 1.66 29.20
CA GLY A 285 0.72 0.65 29.92
C GLY A 285 -0.07 -0.15 30.96
N LYS A 286 -1.40 -0.12 30.91
CA LYS A 286 -2.26 -0.66 31.97
C LYS A 286 -2.58 -2.16 31.83
N GLU A 287 -2.30 -2.80 30.70
CA GLU A 287 -2.58 -4.24 30.49
C GLU A 287 -1.52 -4.94 29.61
N ALA A 288 -1.36 -6.25 29.81
CA ALA A 288 -0.59 -7.12 28.93
C ALA A 288 -1.30 -7.28 27.57
N ASP A 289 -1.04 -6.35 26.64
CA ASP A 289 -1.57 -6.44 25.27
C ASP A 289 -0.92 -7.61 24.53
N GLY A 290 -1.68 -8.67 24.25
CA GLY A 290 -1.21 -9.83 23.48
C GLY A 290 -0.63 -9.47 22.11
N SER A 291 -1.04 -8.35 21.51
CA SER A 291 -0.44 -7.86 20.26
C SER A 291 0.89 -7.17 20.47
N LEU A 292 1.08 -6.39 21.54
CA LEU A 292 2.40 -5.86 21.89
C LEU A 292 3.34 -7.01 22.26
N GLY A 293 2.86 -7.99 23.02
CA GLY A 293 3.58 -9.24 23.30
C GLY A 293 4.00 -9.97 22.03
N THR A 294 3.08 -10.12 21.06
CA THR A 294 3.36 -10.73 19.76
C THR A 294 4.42 -9.93 18.98
N ARG A 295 4.33 -8.61 18.97
CA ARG A 295 5.28 -7.74 18.25
C ARG A 295 6.67 -7.74 18.92
N SER A 296 6.73 -7.72 20.24
CA SER A 296 7.99 -7.86 21.00
C SER A 296 8.63 -9.24 20.77
N GLY A 297 7.83 -10.31 20.77
CA GLY A 297 8.31 -11.66 20.42
C GLY A 297 8.83 -11.75 18.98
N GLN A 298 8.11 -11.20 18.01
CA GLN A 298 8.57 -11.12 16.62
C GLN A 298 9.86 -10.31 16.46
N LEU A 299 10.03 -9.23 17.23
CA LEU A 299 11.25 -8.43 17.22
C LEU A 299 12.43 -9.24 17.79
N ALA A 300 12.24 -9.97 18.88
CA ALA A 300 13.26 -10.85 19.45
C ALA A 300 13.70 -11.93 18.43
N VAL A 301 12.74 -12.58 17.76
CA VAL A 301 13.03 -13.54 16.68
C VAL A 301 13.77 -12.88 15.51
N ALA A 302 13.39 -11.67 15.12
CA ALA A 302 14.07 -10.94 14.06
C ALA A 302 15.53 -10.63 14.42
N ILE A 303 15.80 -10.25 15.67
CA ILE A 303 17.16 -9.99 16.19
C ILE A 303 17.97 -11.28 16.22
N GLU A 304 17.43 -12.37 16.77
CA GLU A 304 18.12 -13.67 16.82
C GLU A 304 18.52 -14.14 15.42
N ARG A 305 17.61 -13.99 14.44
CA ARG A 305 17.88 -14.30 13.03
C ARG A 305 18.94 -13.40 12.42
N LEU A 306 18.92 -12.09 12.72
CA LEU A 306 19.93 -11.14 12.25
C LEU A 306 21.33 -11.49 12.79
N LEU A 307 21.44 -11.93 14.04
CA LEU A 307 22.73 -12.27 14.66
C LEU A 307 23.43 -13.45 13.98
N LYS A 308 22.69 -14.33 13.28
CA LYS A 308 23.26 -15.42 12.49
C LYS A 308 23.98 -14.94 11.22
N SER A 309 23.59 -13.78 10.69
CA SER A 309 24.22 -13.17 9.50
C SER A 309 23.84 -11.69 9.44
N ILE A 310 24.67 -10.85 10.07
CA ILE A 310 24.33 -9.43 10.26
C ILE A 310 24.27 -8.67 8.93
N LEU A 311 25.25 -8.91 8.05
CA LEU A 311 25.38 -8.14 6.80
C LEU A 311 24.33 -8.52 5.77
N PHE A 312 24.06 -9.83 5.62
CA PHE A 312 23.27 -10.38 4.51
C PHE A 312 21.97 -11.03 4.97
N GLY A 313 21.74 -11.22 6.26
CA GLY A 313 20.55 -11.89 6.78
C GLY A 313 20.55 -13.38 6.53
N VAL A 314 19.42 -14.02 6.83
CA VAL A 314 19.26 -15.48 6.77
C VAL A 314 18.12 -15.95 5.87
N GLY A 315 17.61 -15.07 5.00
CA GLY A 315 16.44 -15.34 4.16
C GLY A 315 15.12 -15.37 4.94
N PRO A 316 13.99 -15.65 4.25
CA PRO A 316 12.65 -15.67 4.82
C PRO A 316 12.54 -16.55 6.05
N ALA A 317 11.65 -16.17 6.96
CA ALA A 317 11.30 -17.01 8.10
C ALA A 317 10.78 -18.38 7.61
N LYS A 318 11.43 -19.44 8.10
CA LYS A 318 11.15 -20.87 7.81
C LYS A 318 10.27 -21.51 8.90
N ASN A 319 10.01 -20.77 9.97
CA ASN A 319 9.29 -21.22 11.16
C ASN A 319 7.84 -20.71 11.09
N ASN A 320 6.90 -21.36 11.79
CA ASN A 320 5.48 -20.98 11.88
C ASN A 320 5.22 -19.61 12.57
N TYR A 321 6.26 -18.88 12.97
CA TYR A 321 6.15 -17.52 13.51
C TYR A 321 6.56 -16.49 12.45
N PRO A 322 5.60 -15.96 11.66
CA PRO A 322 5.90 -14.92 10.68
C PRO A 322 6.36 -13.64 11.38
N ILE A 323 7.39 -12.99 10.83
CA ILE A 323 7.81 -11.66 11.25
C ILE A 323 6.96 -10.65 10.48
N GLU A 324 5.97 -10.07 11.15
CA GLU A 324 5.01 -9.14 10.52
C GLU A 324 5.46 -7.68 10.60
N ILE A 325 6.51 -7.37 11.37
CA ILE A 325 7.08 -6.03 11.40
C ILE A 325 7.93 -5.85 10.14
N GLN A 326 7.58 -4.88 9.28
CA GLN A 326 8.22 -4.70 7.97
C GLN A 326 9.75 -4.57 8.04
N LEU A 327 10.26 -3.67 8.90
CA LEU A 327 11.70 -3.50 9.07
C LEU A 327 12.35 -4.72 9.73
N GLY A 328 11.66 -5.38 10.67
CA GLY A 328 12.15 -6.62 11.28
C GLY A 328 12.28 -7.75 10.26
N TYR A 329 11.33 -7.85 9.33
CA TYR A 329 11.37 -8.80 8.23
C TYR A 329 12.56 -8.52 7.30
N TYR A 330 12.75 -7.27 6.88
CA TYR A 330 13.88 -6.94 6.01
C TYR A 330 15.25 -7.13 6.69
N LEU A 331 15.38 -6.69 7.94
CA LEU A 331 16.63 -6.87 8.69
C LEU A 331 16.97 -8.35 8.88
N SER A 332 16.02 -9.15 9.34
CA SER A 332 16.27 -10.58 9.58
C SER A 332 16.53 -11.35 8.29
N SER A 333 15.85 -11.00 7.19
CA SER A 333 15.88 -11.81 5.97
C SER A 333 16.92 -11.33 4.94
N TRP A 334 17.26 -10.03 4.90
CA TRP A 334 18.24 -9.44 3.96
C TRP A 334 19.46 -8.79 4.65
N GLY A 335 19.50 -8.76 5.98
CA GLY A 335 20.57 -8.13 6.74
C GLY A 335 20.59 -6.61 6.60
N ILE A 336 21.65 -6.01 7.14
CA ILE A 336 21.84 -4.55 7.11
C ILE A 336 21.97 -4.04 5.68
N ILE A 337 22.70 -4.74 4.79
CA ILE A 337 22.97 -4.26 3.43
C ILE A 337 21.67 -4.18 2.63
N GLY A 338 20.89 -5.26 2.56
CA GLY A 338 19.64 -5.23 1.82
C GLY A 338 18.60 -4.28 2.42
N THR A 339 18.60 -4.11 3.75
CA THR A 339 17.74 -3.11 4.42
C THR A 339 18.13 -1.69 4.04
N ILE A 340 19.42 -1.34 3.97
CA ILE A 340 19.88 -0.03 3.51
C ILE A 340 19.44 0.24 2.06
N VAL A 341 19.51 -0.77 1.19
CA VAL A 341 19.05 -0.63 -0.20
C VAL A 341 17.54 -0.39 -0.25
N PHE A 342 16.74 -1.14 0.52
CA PHE A 342 15.31 -0.92 0.65
C PHE A 342 14.99 0.50 1.15
N VAL A 343 15.62 0.94 2.25
CA VAL A 343 15.44 2.29 2.80
C VAL A 343 15.85 3.36 1.78
N SER A 344 16.90 3.13 1.00
CA SER A 344 17.33 4.05 -0.06
C SER A 344 16.28 4.19 -1.18
N ILE A 345 15.61 3.10 -1.55
CA ILE A 345 14.48 3.13 -2.49
C ILE A 345 13.32 3.95 -1.90
N GLN A 346 12.96 3.69 -0.64
CA GLN A 346 11.91 4.43 0.06
C GLN A 346 12.22 5.94 0.13
N LEU A 347 13.43 6.30 0.55
CA LEU A 347 13.90 7.69 0.57
C LEU A 347 13.84 8.34 -0.81
N ASN A 348 14.13 7.60 -1.88
CA ASN A 348 13.98 8.12 -3.24
C ASN A 348 12.52 8.51 -3.54
N PHE A 349 11.55 7.68 -3.14
CA PHE A 349 10.13 7.99 -3.29
C PHE A 349 9.74 9.25 -2.52
N PHE A 350 10.19 9.38 -1.27
CA PHE A 350 10.00 10.59 -0.46
C PHE A 350 10.60 11.84 -1.15
N VAL A 351 11.83 11.76 -1.63
CA VAL A 351 12.51 12.88 -2.32
C VAL A 351 11.77 13.28 -3.59
N VAL A 352 11.30 12.29 -4.37
CA VAL A 352 10.56 12.55 -5.61
C VAL A 352 9.22 13.23 -5.29
N ALA A 353 8.44 12.72 -4.33
CA ALA A 353 7.21 13.37 -3.90
C ALA A 353 7.48 14.80 -3.37
N ALA A 354 8.49 14.98 -2.53
CA ALA A 354 8.86 16.30 -2.00
C ALA A 354 9.27 17.31 -3.09
N ARG A 355 9.94 16.86 -4.16
CA ARG A 355 10.23 17.71 -5.33
C ARG A 355 8.96 18.15 -6.04
N GLY A 356 7.98 17.25 -6.16
CA GLY A 356 6.69 17.54 -6.78
C GLY A 356 5.89 18.62 -6.07
N LEU A 357 5.98 18.72 -4.74
CA LEU A 357 5.35 19.78 -3.94
C LEU A 357 5.76 21.18 -4.37
N LYS A 358 7.03 21.34 -4.78
CA LYS A 358 7.65 22.63 -5.15
C LYS A 358 7.34 23.05 -6.58
N LEU A 359 6.69 22.20 -7.37
CA LEU A 359 6.32 22.53 -8.75
C LEU A 359 5.08 23.43 -8.75
N LYS A 360 5.06 24.40 -9.67
CA LYS A 360 3.91 25.32 -9.84
C LYS A 360 2.65 24.61 -10.36
N ASP A 361 2.81 23.40 -10.90
CA ASP A 361 1.68 22.63 -11.41
C ASP A 361 0.80 22.12 -10.27
N LEU A 362 -0.47 22.54 -10.27
CA LEU A 362 -1.41 22.25 -9.19
C LEU A 362 -1.71 20.75 -9.08
N PHE A 363 -1.82 20.03 -10.20
CA PHE A 363 -2.07 18.60 -10.19
C PHE A 363 -0.89 17.86 -9.56
N ILE A 364 0.34 18.12 -10.03
CA ILE A 364 1.53 17.45 -9.51
C ILE A 364 1.73 17.79 -8.04
N SER A 365 1.57 19.05 -7.64
CA SER A 365 1.71 19.47 -6.24
C SER A 365 0.69 18.75 -5.35
N LYS A 366 -0.60 18.72 -5.72
CA LYS A 366 -1.64 18.01 -4.96
C LYS A 366 -1.41 16.50 -4.90
N PHE A 367 -1.10 15.86 -6.03
CA PHE A 367 -0.81 14.43 -6.09
C PHE A 367 0.41 14.06 -5.25
N SER A 368 1.45 14.90 -5.29
CA SER A 368 2.66 14.71 -4.49
C SER A 368 2.40 14.86 -3.00
N THR A 369 1.52 15.78 -2.59
CA THR A 369 1.06 15.87 -1.20
C THR A 369 0.34 14.59 -0.77
N ALA A 370 -0.59 14.10 -1.59
CA ALA A 370 -1.33 12.88 -1.27
C ALA A 370 -0.40 11.66 -1.19
N ASN A 371 0.50 11.50 -2.15
CA ASN A 371 1.47 10.41 -2.16
C ASN A 371 2.45 10.51 -0.98
N LEU A 372 2.91 11.70 -0.61
CA LEU A 372 3.79 11.89 0.55
C LEU A 372 3.10 11.47 1.86
N LEU A 373 1.83 11.86 2.05
CA LEU A 373 1.03 11.42 3.20
C LEU A 373 0.87 9.89 3.20
N TRP A 374 0.66 9.28 2.04
CA TRP A 374 0.52 7.82 1.93
C TRP A 374 1.83 7.06 2.17
N LEU A 375 2.97 7.60 1.73
CA LEU A 375 4.30 7.06 2.06
C LEU A 375 4.54 7.07 3.58
N ILE A 376 4.11 8.11 4.29
CA ILE A 376 4.19 8.17 5.76
C ILE A 376 3.27 7.10 6.38
N SER A 377 2.05 6.93 5.87
CA SER A 377 1.17 5.83 6.31
C SER A 377 1.82 4.46 6.17
N ALA A 378 2.63 4.25 5.12
CA ALA A 378 3.29 2.96 4.89
C ALA A 378 4.27 2.62 6.02
N LEU A 379 4.96 3.62 6.58
CA LEU A 379 5.86 3.43 7.72
C LEU A 379 5.08 3.02 8.98
N ILE A 380 3.91 3.62 9.20
CA ILE A 380 3.08 3.38 10.39
C ILE A 380 2.39 2.02 10.30
N VAL A 381 1.70 1.74 9.20
CA VAL A 381 1.05 0.44 8.96
C VAL A 381 2.10 -0.67 8.87
N GLY A 382 3.29 -0.35 8.33
CA GLY A 382 4.49 -1.18 8.28
C GLY A 382 4.97 -1.74 9.63
N MET A 383 4.60 -1.10 10.74
CA MET A 383 4.91 -1.61 12.08
C MET A 383 4.07 -2.84 12.45
N SER A 384 2.94 -3.04 11.78
CA SER A 384 1.99 -4.12 12.06
C SER A 384 1.92 -5.19 11.00
N THR A 385 2.36 -4.91 9.78
CA THR A 385 2.39 -5.85 8.66
C THR A 385 3.43 -5.38 7.66
N PRO A 386 4.11 -6.24 6.88
CA PRO A 386 5.00 -5.81 5.80
C PRO A 386 4.16 -5.28 4.63
N ILE A 387 3.53 -4.11 4.80
CA ILE A 387 2.45 -3.61 3.94
C ILE A 387 2.89 -3.45 2.48
N THR A 388 4.16 -3.10 2.25
CA THR A 388 4.73 -2.97 0.90
C THR A 388 5.08 -4.29 0.23
N ASP A 389 4.91 -5.42 0.94
CA ASP A 389 5.10 -6.78 0.43
C ASP A 389 3.79 -7.56 0.33
N GLN A 390 2.70 -7.01 0.86
CA GLN A 390 1.39 -7.64 0.78
C GLN A 390 0.91 -7.65 -0.67
N ILE A 391 0.44 -8.81 -1.11
CA ILE A 391 0.00 -9.01 -2.50
C ILE A 391 -1.20 -8.11 -2.81
N ARG A 392 -1.27 -7.64 -4.06
CA ARG A 392 -2.07 -6.50 -4.55
C ARG A 392 -1.63 -5.14 -4.02
N VAL A 393 -1.36 -5.01 -2.72
CA VAL A 393 -0.95 -3.74 -2.11
C VAL A 393 0.38 -3.28 -2.71
N PHE A 394 1.39 -4.16 -2.79
CA PHE A 394 2.68 -3.78 -3.39
C PHE A 394 2.52 -3.36 -4.85
N GLN A 395 1.63 -4.03 -5.61
CA GLN A 395 1.44 -3.75 -7.03
C GLN A 395 0.90 -2.34 -7.23
N LEU A 396 -0.12 -1.98 -6.45
CA LEU A 396 -0.65 -0.61 -6.44
C LEU A 396 0.38 0.39 -5.91
N TYR A 397 1.06 0.06 -4.83
CA TYR A 397 2.08 0.92 -4.20
C TYR A 397 3.19 1.28 -5.19
N PHE A 398 3.85 0.30 -5.79
CA PHE A 398 4.93 0.54 -6.76
C PHE A 398 4.43 1.17 -8.06
N LEU A 399 3.21 0.86 -8.52
CA LEU A 399 2.59 1.53 -9.67
C LEU A 399 2.39 3.02 -9.41
N ILE A 400 1.90 3.41 -8.23
CA ILE A 400 1.74 4.82 -7.86
C ILE A 400 3.10 5.52 -7.71
N GLN A 401 4.11 4.86 -7.11
CA GLN A 401 5.46 5.44 -7.02
C GLN A 401 6.10 5.60 -8.41
N GLY A 402 5.88 4.64 -9.30
CA GLY A 402 6.27 4.73 -10.70
C GLY A 402 5.63 5.93 -11.39
N TYR A 403 4.30 6.07 -11.25
CA TYR A 403 3.56 7.19 -11.83
C TYR A 403 4.06 8.54 -11.33
N GLN A 404 4.24 8.69 -10.01
CA GLN A 404 4.83 9.87 -9.38
C GLN A 404 6.21 10.20 -9.98
N TYR A 405 7.05 9.19 -10.19
CA TYR A 405 8.37 9.36 -10.79
C TYR A 405 8.26 9.80 -12.25
N GLY A 406 7.34 9.22 -13.02
CA GLY A 406 7.11 9.53 -14.43
C GLY A 406 6.61 10.95 -14.66
N ILE A 407 5.64 11.42 -13.87
CA ILE A 407 5.10 12.79 -14.01
C ILE A 407 6.11 13.87 -13.61
N ILE A 408 7.09 13.55 -12.75
CA ILE A 408 8.16 14.47 -12.33
C ILE A 408 9.36 14.42 -13.28
N TRP A 409 9.58 13.30 -13.97
CA TRP A 409 10.75 13.06 -14.83
C TRP A 409 11.07 14.22 -15.79
N PRO A 410 10.10 14.77 -16.56
CA PRO A 410 10.37 15.90 -17.45
C PRO A 410 10.99 17.10 -16.71
N TYR A 411 10.53 17.37 -15.48
CA TYR A 411 10.98 18.52 -14.69
C TYR A 411 12.39 18.39 -14.10
N ARG A 412 13.02 17.21 -14.19
CA ARG A 412 14.44 17.05 -13.82
C ARG A 412 15.39 17.63 -14.85
N TYR A 413 14.95 17.76 -16.10
CA TYR A 413 15.80 18.18 -17.22
C TYR A 413 15.49 19.60 -17.72
N TYR A 414 14.38 20.21 -17.28
CA TYR A 414 13.97 21.57 -17.66
C TYR A 414 14.23 22.64 -16.58
N LYS A 415 15.16 22.37 -15.67
CA LYS A 415 15.75 23.39 -14.77
C LYS A 415 17.27 23.27 -14.80
N SER A 416 17.86 23.71 -15.91
CA SER A 416 19.15 24.40 -15.92
C SER A 416 18.86 25.88 -16.10
#